data_AF-A0AAE0HQG5-F1
#
_entry.id   AF-A0AAE0HQG5-F1
#
_cell.length_a   1.000
_cell.length_b   1.000
_cell.length_c   1.000
_cell.angle_alpha   90.00
_cell.angle_beta   90.00
_cell.angle_gamma   90.00
#
_symmetry.space_group_name_H-M   'P 1'
#
loop_
_entity.id
_entity.type
_entity.pdbx_description
1 polymer ?
#
loop_
_entity_poly.entity_id
_entity_poly.type
_entity_poly.pdbx_seq_one_letter_code
_entity_poly.pdbx_strand_id
1 'polypeptide(L)'
;MRGIVPSPLPAAYKRNGKTTPGLLANPFISHFISPSLPNIHHRSPPAISSPNVTNFHTHIHSGSCTFRLPRHKPCQPIRSLSSQPSHRPDFSPPGRPKPTKSATQTRRLKSTNSLTSSLSQKHILNTHYLSRSTKMAGPSDAIRRKHKVTVVGSGNWGTTVAKLVAENTKEHSDIFEEDVQMWVYEENVTIPSDSPHHAAVGDKPQKLTEVINTYHENVKYLPKIPLPSNVVANPSLVDAVKDSSILIFNLPHEFIGNVCKQIKGHILPYARGVSCIKGVTVTEDKVELICEYISESLGIYCGALSGANIANEIANELWCETTIAYNTPLCDRRGENGSNGANGEHHRDARGQISKTELTPVPQDYPPADHNELRKLFDRPYFTVSMVSDVVGVSLAGALKNIVALACGFIEGHGWNMTAKTAVMRRGMLETIQFCQEFFPETIQEMTFWESAGWSDMIVSCTSARNWRYSKMAVERGVSLYEVERTELNGQKLQGISTTKEVMSFLKARGVQDKYPLFKAVEGIVDGTFEVKDIPVLFRQ
;
A
#
# COMPACT_ATOMS: atom_id res chain seq x y z
N MET A 1 -12.97 -62.64 -0.06
CA MET A 1 -13.84 -62.98 -1.21
C MET A 1 -14.71 -61.77 -1.54
N ARG A 2 -15.33 -61.72 -2.74
CA ARG A 2 -16.46 -60.88 -3.20
C ARG A 2 -16.94 -59.80 -2.19
N GLY A 3 -16.88 -58.50 -2.46
CA GLY A 3 -17.14 -57.81 -3.73
C GLY A 3 -18.56 -57.26 -3.70
N ILE A 4 -18.73 -55.94 -3.54
CA ILE A 4 -20.01 -55.25 -3.34
C ILE A 4 -20.19 -54.20 -4.45
N VAL A 5 -21.43 -54.09 -4.95
CA VAL A 5 -21.84 -53.27 -6.10
C VAL A 5 -22.49 -51.97 -5.60
N PRO A 6 -22.30 -50.81 -6.26
CA PRO A 6 -22.90 -49.54 -5.85
C PRO A 6 -24.41 -49.44 -6.19
N SER A 7 -25.13 -48.63 -5.40
CA SER A 7 -26.55 -48.28 -5.59
C SER A 7 -26.73 -46.83 -6.09
N PRO A 8 -27.88 -46.47 -6.71
CA PRO A 8 -27.88 -45.51 -7.83
C PRO A 8 -28.42 -44.09 -7.56
N LEU A 9 -28.22 -43.22 -8.56
CA LEU A 9 -28.77 -41.87 -8.70
C LEU A 9 -30.31 -41.85 -8.90
N PRO A 10 -31.01 -40.79 -8.44
CA PRO A 10 -32.36 -40.44 -8.91
C PRO A 10 -32.36 -39.89 -10.34
N ALA A 11 -33.48 -40.04 -11.05
CA ALA A 11 -33.57 -39.77 -12.50
C ALA A 11 -34.07 -38.35 -12.87
N ALA A 12 -33.73 -37.91 -14.07
CA ALA A 12 -34.19 -36.65 -14.66
C ALA A 12 -35.61 -36.76 -15.25
N TYR A 13 -36.38 -35.67 -15.21
CA TYR A 13 -37.73 -35.58 -15.77
C TYR A 13 -37.71 -34.99 -17.19
N LYS A 14 -38.34 -35.67 -18.17
CA LYS A 14 -38.50 -35.20 -19.55
C LYS A 14 -39.96 -34.77 -19.82
N ARG A 15 -40.15 -33.73 -20.63
CA ARG A 15 -41.41 -33.49 -21.36
C ARG A 15 -41.14 -32.84 -22.73
N ASN A 16 -41.72 -33.44 -23.77
CA ASN A 16 -41.91 -32.83 -25.10
C ASN A 16 -43.28 -32.09 -25.08
N GLY A 17 -43.61 -31.13 -25.97
CA GLY A 17 -42.81 -30.45 -27.01
C GLY A 17 -43.68 -29.98 -28.20
N LYS A 18 -43.32 -28.85 -28.86
CA LYS A 18 -43.97 -28.21 -30.05
C LYS A 18 -45.36 -27.57 -29.74
N THR A 19 -45.89 -26.56 -30.47
CA THR A 19 -45.61 -25.98 -31.81
C THR A 19 -45.60 -24.42 -31.85
N THR A 20 -45.14 -23.84 -32.97
CA THR A 20 -45.06 -22.41 -33.39
C THR A 20 -46.40 -21.87 -33.98
N PRO A 21 -46.57 -20.62 -34.54
CA PRO A 21 -45.63 -19.48 -34.77
C PRO A 21 -46.17 -18.05 -34.41
N GLY A 22 -45.42 -16.96 -34.66
CA GLY A 22 -45.99 -15.58 -34.79
C GLY A 22 -45.05 -14.38 -34.58
N LEU A 23 -44.87 -13.54 -35.61
CA LEU A 23 -44.05 -12.32 -35.71
C LEU A 23 -44.37 -11.19 -34.70
N LEU A 24 -43.36 -10.39 -34.27
CA LEU A 24 -43.13 -8.98 -34.74
C LEU A 24 -41.98 -8.21 -34.03
N ALA A 25 -41.40 -7.26 -34.78
CA ALA A 25 -40.73 -6.00 -34.39
C ALA A 25 -39.58 -5.92 -33.34
N ASN A 26 -38.39 -5.71 -33.90
CA ASN A 26 -37.15 -5.09 -33.39
C ASN A 26 -37.35 -3.59 -32.95
N PRO A 27 -36.32 -2.84 -32.47
CA PRO A 27 -35.45 -2.97 -31.29
C PRO A 27 -35.54 -1.73 -30.34
N PHE A 28 -34.72 -1.66 -29.28
CA PHE A 28 -34.19 -0.35 -28.80
C PHE A 28 -32.78 -0.44 -28.21
N ILE A 29 -31.97 0.60 -28.48
CA ILE A 29 -30.60 0.80 -27.97
C ILE A 29 -30.62 1.96 -26.97
N SER A 30 -29.92 1.83 -25.84
CA SER A 30 -29.70 2.92 -24.89
C SER A 30 -28.23 3.37 -24.89
N HIS A 31 -27.91 4.41 -25.66
CA HIS A 31 -26.74 5.25 -25.35
C HIS A 31 -27.05 6.11 -24.12
N PHE A 32 -26.05 6.40 -23.30
CA PHE A 32 -26.09 7.56 -22.42
C PHE A 32 -24.83 8.41 -22.63
N ILE A 33 -25.05 9.66 -23.06
CA ILE A 33 -24.03 10.66 -23.32
C ILE A 33 -23.87 11.53 -22.07
N SER A 34 -22.63 11.87 -21.72
CA SER A 34 -22.33 12.75 -20.59
C SER A 34 -22.78 14.20 -20.88
N PRO A 35 -23.53 14.88 -19.99
CA PRO A 35 -23.96 16.25 -20.21
C PRO A 35 -22.81 17.25 -20.03
N SER A 36 -22.35 17.84 -21.12
CA SER A 36 -21.40 18.97 -21.12
C SER A 36 -22.10 20.30 -20.80
N LEU A 37 -21.46 21.15 -20.00
CA LEU A 37 -21.93 22.50 -19.67
C LEU A 37 -22.02 23.41 -20.92
N PRO A 38 -23.10 24.18 -21.12
CA PRO A 38 -23.18 25.19 -22.17
C PRO A 38 -22.56 26.53 -21.72
N ASN A 39 -21.59 27.04 -22.50
CA ASN A 39 -21.18 28.44 -22.42
C ASN A 39 -22.23 29.35 -23.07
N ILE A 40 -22.52 30.50 -22.47
CA ILE A 40 -23.36 31.55 -23.07
C ILE A 40 -22.65 32.91 -22.99
N HIS A 41 -22.40 33.52 -24.14
CA HIS A 41 -21.98 34.91 -24.28
C HIS A 41 -22.96 35.65 -25.21
N HIS A 42 -23.61 36.72 -24.73
CA HIS A 42 -23.50 38.06 -25.35
C HIS A 42 -24.39 39.16 -24.72
N ARG A 43 -23.82 40.37 -24.64
CA ARG A 43 -24.42 41.71 -24.81
C ARG A 43 -25.43 42.26 -23.77
N SER A 44 -25.05 43.40 -23.17
CA SER A 44 -25.94 44.45 -22.61
C SER A 44 -26.67 45.22 -23.75
N PRO A 45 -27.75 46.00 -23.51
CA PRO A 45 -27.74 47.29 -22.75
C PRO A 45 -29.11 47.58 -22.04
N PRO A 46 -29.55 48.83 -21.74
CA PRO A 46 -28.89 50.10 -21.38
C PRO A 46 -29.25 50.51 -19.91
N ALA A 47 -29.19 51.82 -19.56
CA ALA A 47 -29.43 52.37 -18.21
C ALA A 47 -30.52 53.49 -18.21
N ILE A 48 -30.72 54.14 -17.03
CA ILE A 48 -31.70 55.23 -16.72
C ILE A 48 -33.11 54.66 -16.39
N SER A 49 -33.87 55.08 -15.36
CA SER A 49 -33.85 56.28 -14.50
C SER A 49 -34.06 56.02 -12.98
N SER A 50 -33.88 57.09 -12.19
CA SER A 50 -34.38 57.29 -10.80
C SER A 50 -35.09 58.65 -10.73
N PRO A 51 -36.01 58.93 -9.79
CA PRO A 51 -35.58 59.65 -8.57
C PRO A 51 -36.46 59.50 -7.28
N ASN A 52 -35.89 59.93 -6.13
CA ASN A 52 -36.58 60.54 -4.95
C ASN A 52 -37.54 59.67 -4.09
N VAL A 53 -37.69 59.82 -2.75
CA VAL A 53 -36.98 60.50 -1.62
C VAL A 53 -37.66 59.97 -0.30
N THR A 54 -37.25 60.08 0.98
CA THR A 54 -36.31 60.89 1.79
C THR A 54 -35.77 60.12 3.03
N ASN A 55 -34.69 60.65 3.64
CA ASN A 55 -34.32 60.70 5.07
C ASN A 55 -34.69 59.56 6.07
N PHE A 56 -33.66 59.07 6.77
CA PHE A 56 -33.30 59.62 8.11
C PHE A 56 -31.80 59.45 8.43
N HIS A 57 -31.21 60.40 9.17
CA HIS A 57 -29.77 60.41 9.51
C HIS A 57 -29.46 59.69 10.83
N THR A 58 -28.24 59.14 10.93
CA THR A 58 -27.48 59.07 12.20
C THR A 58 -26.06 59.61 11.98
N HIS A 59 -25.52 60.30 12.97
CA HIS A 59 -24.21 60.95 12.93
C HIS A 59 -23.18 60.22 13.81
N ILE A 60 -21.92 60.27 13.39
CA ILE A 60 -20.77 59.94 14.25
C ILE A 60 -20.38 61.20 15.03
N HIS A 61 -20.22 61.09 16.35
CA HIS A 61 -19.33 61.99 17.09
C HIS A 61 -18.78 61.37 18.39
N SER A 62 -17.61 61.87 18.79
CA SER A 62 -16.84 61.50 19.96
C SER A 62 -17.36 62.10 21.28
N GLY A 63 -17.34 61.33 22.36
CA GLY A 63 -17.55 61.80 23.73
C GLY A 63 -17.06 60.77 24.76
N SER A 64 -16.49 61.22 25.89
CA SER A 64 -15.79 60.35 26.85
C SER A 64 -16.28 60.50 28.28
N CYS A 65 -16.43 59.39 29.04
CA CYS A 65 -15.74 59.24 30.33
C CYS A 65 -15.83 57.82 30.96
N THR A 66 -14.72 57.44 31.60
CA THR A 66 -14.57 56.55 32.77
C THR A 66 -15.47 55.31 32.97
N PHE A 67 -14.85 54.12 32.95
CA PHE A 67 -14.65 53.34 34.19
C PHE A 67 -13.32 52.55 34.15
N ARG A 68 -12.86 51.98 35.27
CA ARG A 68 -11.49 51.44 35.43
C ARG A 68 -11.39 49.93 35.24
N LEU A 69 -10.26 49.47 34.69
CA LEU A 69 -9.71 48.12 34.89
C LEU A 69 -8.26 48.22 35.40
N PRO A 70 -7.79 47.32 36.29
CA PRO A 70 -6.52 47.47 37.00
C PRO A 70 -5.30 47.03 36.17
N ARG A 71 -4.16 47.71 36.38
CA ARG A 71 -2.83 47.27 35.94
C ARG A 71 -2.08 46.68 37.14
N HIS A 72 -1.60 45.45 37.05
CA HIS A 72 -0.57 44.95 37.97
C HIS A 72 0.83 45.40 37.53
N LYS A 73 1.71 45.63 38.51
CA LYS A 73 3.13 45.95 38.37
C LYS A 73 3.98 44.99 39.24
N PRO A 74 5.30 44.89 39.03
CA PRO A 74 6.08 43.73 39.47
C PRO A 74 6.41 43.72 40.98
N CYS A 75 6.69 42.53 41.50
CA CYS A 75 7.18 42.33 42.87
C CYS A 75 8.72 42.45 42.95
N GLN A 76 9.20 42.90 44.11
CA GLN A 76 10.62 42.98 44.50
C GLN A 76 11.04 41.69 45.25
N PRO A 77 12.35 41.38 45.34
CA PRO A 77 12.85 40.16 46.00
C PRO A 77 12.89 40.29 47.53
N ILE A 78 12.68 39.18 48.23
CA ILE A 78 12.78 39.08 49.70
C ILE A 78 14.06 38.31 50.08
N ARG A 79 14.70 38.70 51.19
CA ARG A 79 15.95 38.10 51.70
C ARG A 79 15.70 36.83 52.53
N SER A 80 16.73 35.99 52.57
CA SER A 80 16.86 34.76 53.38
C SER A 80 17.05 35.01 54.87
N LEU A 81 16.60 34.06 55.71
CA LEU A 81 17.14 33.81 57.06
C LEU A 81 16.99 32.30 57.44
N SER A 82 18.03 31.79 58.11
CA SER A 82 18.23 30.59 58.96
C SER A 82 17.05 29.66 59.38
N SER A 83 17.22 28.37 59.70
CA SER A 83 18.28 27.34 59.42
C SER A 83 18.03 26.00 60.17
N GLN A 84 18.07 24.83 59.48
CA GLN A 84 18.52 23.49 59.97
C GLN A 84 17.80 22.84 61.20
N PRO A 85 18.04 21.54 61.57
CA PRO A 85 18.62 20.41 60.82
C PRO A 85 17.76 19.10 60.80
N SER A 86 18.05 18.17 59.87
CA SER A 86 18.46 16.78 60.20
C SER A 86 18.67 15.83 58.99
N HIS A 87 19.76 15.07 59.09
CA HIS A 87 20.36 14.02 58.23
C HIS A 87 19.53 13.20 57.21
N ARG A 88 20.14 12.99 56.01
CA ARG A 88 20.53 11.66 55.46
C ARG A 88 21.71 11.81 54.44
N PRO A 89 22.40 10.73 54.03
CA PRO A 89 23.80 10.80 53.56
C PRO A 89 24.03 11.04 52.05
N ASP A 90 25.30 11.27 51.73
CA ASP A 90 25.88 11.67 50.43
C ASP A 90 26.42 10.46 49.62
N PHE A 91 26.33 10.53 48.28
CA PHE A 91 27.15 9.78 47.31
C PHE A 91 27.13 10.48 45.95
N SER A 92 28.32 10.73 45.37
CA SER A 92 28.49 11.53 44.14
C SER A 92 29.00 10.72 42.91
N PRO A 93 28.54 11.02 41.68
CA PRO A 93 29.07 10.43 40.44
C PRO A 93 30.22 11.26 39.79
N PRO A 94 31.08 10.66 38.95
CA PRO A 94 32.26 11.31 38.36
C PRO A 94 31.99 12.14 37.08
N GLY A 95 32.90 13.07 36.76
CA GLY A 95 32.76 14.04 35.66
C GLY A 95 33.64 13.81 34.41
N ARG A 96 33.40 14.62 33.36
CA ARG A 96 34.19 14.64 32.09
C ARG A 96 35.40 15.60 32.14
N PRO A 97 36.49 15.31 31.41
CA PRO A 97 37.68 16.18 31.32
C PRO A 97 37.52 17.38 30.38
N LYS A 98 38.45 18.34 30.48
CA LYS A 98 38.58 19.55 29.63
C LYS A 98 39.91 19.54 28.84
N PRO A 99 39.98 20.19 27.66
CA PRO A 99 41.26 20.43 26.95
C PRO A 99 42.01 21.67 27.49
N THR A 100 43.32 21.75 27.22
CA THR A 100 44.25 22.80 27.66
C THR A 100 44.71 23.74 26.52
N LYS A 101 45.48 24.80 26.82
CA LYS A 101 45.79 25.94 25.91
C LYS A 101 47.28 26.12 25.59
N SER A 102 47.58 26.53 24.35
CA SER A 102 48.77 27.34 23.95
C SER A 102 48.66 27.68 22.43
N ALA A 103 49.10 28.82 21.88
CA ALA A 103 49.55 30.09 22.46
C ALA A 103 49.44 31.27 21.44
N THR A 104 49.67 32.47 21.96
CA THR A 104 49.70 33.84 21.39
C THR A 104 50.45 34.06 20.05
N GLN A 105 49.90 34.84 19.10
CA GLN A 105 50.40 36.20 18.72
C GLN A 105 49.46 36.98 17.76
N THR A 106 49.75 38.27 17.53
CA THR A 106 48.77 39.28 17.07
C THR A 106 49.37 40.28 16.06
N ARG A 107 48.68 40.59 14.95
CA ARG A 107 48.80 41.92 14.30
C ARG A 107 47.58 42.34 13.46
N ARG A 108 47.52 43.65 13.15
CA ARG A 108 46.36 44.44 12.66
C ARG A 108 46.30 44.60 11.14
N LEU A 109 45.06 44.74 10.64
CA LEU A 109 44.56 45.68 9.61
C LEU A 109 45.47 46.09 8.42
N LYS A 110 44.93 45.95 7.20
CA LYS A 110 44.24 47.07 6.49
C LYS A 110 43.42 46.59 5.29
N SER A 111 42.56 47.48 4.77
CA SER A 111 41.68 47.28 3.62
C SER A 111 42.21 48.00 2.36
N THR A 112 41.80 47.55 1.17
CA THR A 112 41.34 48.39 0.04
C THR A 112 40.68 47.57 -1.08
N ASN A 113 39.57 48.09 -1.60
CA ASN A 113 39.17 48.30 -3.01
C ASN A 113 40.03 47.68 -4.15
N SER A 114 39.50 47.34 -5.35
CA SER A 114 38.12 47.21 -5.88
C SER A 114 38.15 46.82 -7.38
N LEU A 115 36.98 46.69 -8.03
CA LEU A 115 36.71 46.83 -9.48
C LEU A 115 37.11 45.67 -10.45
N THR A 116 36.09 44.92 -10.85
CA THR A 116 35.65 44.66 -12.24
C THR A 116 36.68 44.52 -13.39
N SER A 117 36.59 43.40 -14.12
CA SER A 117 36.27 43.42 -15.56
C SER A 117 35.84 41.99 -16.02
N SER A 118 35.45 41.85 -17.29
CA SER A 118 34.76 40.65 -17.83
C SER A 118 35.42 40.13 -19.12
N LEU A 119 34.86 39.04 -19.67
CA LEU A 119 34.95 38.53 -21.06
C LEU A 119 36.09 37.55 -21.47
N SER A 120 35.64 36.35 -21.86
CA SER A 120 35.91 35.69 -23.16
C SER A 120 37.00 34.59 -23.32
N GLN A 121 36.50 33.35 -23.42
CA GLN A 121 36.79 32.32 -24.45
C GLN A 121 38.14 31.56 -24.59
N LYS A 122 37.96 30.27 -24.95
CA LYS A 122 38.77 29.39 -25.84
C LYS A 122 39.99 28.61 -25.30
N HIS A 123 39.70 27.34 -25.00
CA HIS A 123 40.20 26.11 -25.67
C HIS A 123 41.69 25.67 -25.63
N ILE A 124 41.84 24.36 -25.35
CA ILE A 124 42.85 23.40 -25.90
C ILE A 124 44.28 23.59 -25.33
N LEU A 125 45.00 22.57 -24.81
CA LEU A 125 45.30 21.25 -25.41
C LEU A 125 45.57 20.14 -24.35
N ASN A 126 45.62 18.88 -24.77
CA ASN A 126 45.95 17.68 -23.98
C ASN A 126 47.40 17.65 -23.44
N THR A 127 47.63 16.81 -22.42
CA THR A 127 48.84 15.97 -22.39
C THR A 127 48.52 14.60 -21.77
N HIS A 128 48.83 13.51 -22.47
CA HIS A 128 48.70 12.15 -21.92
C HIS A 128 49.83 11.84 -20.95
N TYR A 129 49.54 11.07 -19.90
CA TYR A 129 50.55 10.28 -19.19
C TYR A 129 50.13 8.81 -19.15
N LEU A 130 50.85 7.97 -19.90
CA LEU A 130 50.64 6.52 -19.92
C LEU A 130 51.50 5.87 -18.84
N SER A 131 50.86 5.35 -17.79
CA SER A 131 51.50 4.44 -16.84
C SER A 131 50.93 3.03 -17.03
N ARG A 132 51.77 2.09 -17.51
CA ARG A 132 51.44 0.66 -17.52
C ARG A 132 51.66 0.10 -16.12
N SER A 133 50.58 -0.01 -15.34
CA SER A 133 50.56 -0.92 -14.18
C SER A 133 49.92 -2.25 -14.58
N THR A 134 50.43 -3.35 -14.03
CA THR A 134 49.92 -4.71 -14.27
C THR A 134 48.53 -4.89 -13.69
N LYS A 135 47.61 -5.50 -14.46
CA LYS A 135 46.29 -5.91 -13.95
C LYS A 135 46.47 -6.93 -12.81
N MET A 136 46.23 -6.50 -11.57
CA MET A 136 45.66 -7.40 -10.56
C MET A 136 44.15 -7.44 -10.77
N ALA A 137 43.52 -8.61 -10.61
CA ALA A 137 42.08 -8.73 -10.71
C ALA A 137 41.41 -8.02 -9.51
N GLY A 138 40.43 -7.15 -9.79
CA GLY A 138 39.64 -6.48 -8.76
C GLY A 138 38.38 -7.28 -8.39
N PRO A 139 37.64 -6.89 -7.33
CA PRO A 139 36.43 -7.59 -6.88
C PRO A 139 35.23 -7.56 -7.85
N SER A 140 35.37 -6.99 -9.04
CA SER A 140 34.27 -6.77 -10.01
C SER A 140 33.76 -8.03 -10.69
N ASP A 141 34.55 -9.11 -10.72
CA ASP A 141 34.21 -10.34 -11.47
C ASP A 141 33.28 -11.30 -10.70
N ALA A 142 32.71 -10.85 -9.58
CA ALA A 142 31.97 -11.68 -8.61
C ALA A 142 30.48 -11.89 -8.97
N ILE A 143 29.76 -10.84 -9.37
CA ILE A 143 28.35 -10.93 -9.80
C ILE A 143 28.32 -11.20 -11.31
N ARG A 144 27.59 -12.24 -11.72
CA ARG A 144 27.57 -12.76 -13.10
C ARG A 144 26.19 -13.13 -13.61
N ARG A 145 25.24 -13.35 -12.70
CA ARG A 145 23.83 -13.62 -12.99
C ARG A 145 23.00 -12.40 -12.65
N LYS A 146 21.88 -12.25 -13.33
CA LYS A 146 20.89 -11.21 -13.06
C LYS A 146 19.64 -11.83 -12.45
N HIS A 147 18.86 -11.04 -11.74
CA HIS A 147 17.58 -11.48 -11.20
C HIS A 147 16.52 -11.54 -12.31
N LYS A 148 16.13 -12.76 -12.70
CA LYS A 148 14.88 -13.00 -13.41
C LYS A 148 13.69 -12.79 -12.45
N VAL A 149 12.65 -12.11 -12.93
CA VAL A 149 11.50 -11.65 -12.14
C VAL A 149 10.18 -12.16 -12.74
N THR A 150 9.26 -12.64 -11.89
CA THR A 150 7.90 -13.03 -12.28
C THR A 150 6.85 -12.32 -11.43
N VAL A 151 5.89 -11.65 -12.06
CA VAL A 151 4.64 -11.23 -11.43
C VAL A 151 3.62 -12.38 -11.51
N VAL A 152 3.29 -12.94 -10.37
CA VAL A 152 2.31 -14.02 -10.23
C VAL A 152 0.92 -13.39 -10.07
N GLY A 153 0.27 -13.09 -11.19
CA GLY A 153 -1.12 -12.63 -11.27
C GLY A 153 -1.34 -11.42 -12.18
N SER A 154 -2.35 -11.51 -13.05
CA SER A 154 -2.62 -10.57 -14.15
C SER A 154 -3.89 -9.70 -13.97
N GLY A 155 -4.33 -9.53 -12.73
CA GLY A 155 -5.42 -8.59 -12.41
C GLY A 155 -5.00 -7.14 -12.64
N ASN A 156 -5.89 -6.18 -12.36
CA ASN A 156 -5.65 -4.75 -12.54
C ASN A 156 -4.32 -4.28 -11.90
N TRP A 157 -4.18 -4.45 -10.58
CA TRP A 157 -2.94 -4.12 -9.85
C TRP A 157 -1.74 -5.00 -10.23
N GLY A 158 -1.96 -6.26 -10.65
CA GLY A 158 -0.89 -7.16 -11.08
C GLY A 158 -0.26 -6.69 -12.39
N THR A 159 -1.09 -6.20 -13.30
CA THR A 159 -0.65 -5.61 -14.57
C THR A 159 0.05 -4.26 -14.33
N THR A 160 -0.45 -3.42 -13.42
CA THR A 160 0.23 -2.17 -13.06
C THR A 160 1.62 -2.44 -12.46
N VAL A 161 1.73 -3.43 -11.57
CA VAL A 161 3.02 -3.85 -11.00
C VAL A 161 3.93 -4.43 -12.08
N ALA A 162 3.41 -5.21 -13.03
CA ALA A 162 4.19 -5.71 -14.17
C ALA A 162 4.74 -4.58 -15.06
N LYS A 163 3.94 -3.53 -15.35
CA LYS A 163 4.41 -2.30 -16.05
C LYS A 163 5.58 -1.66 -15.32
N LEU A 164 5.39 -1.33 -14.06
CA LEU A 164 6.36 -0.63 -13.22
C LEU A 164 7.65 -1.43 -13.01
N VAL A 165 7.53 -2.75 -12.82
CA VAL A 165 8.68 -3.65 -12.70
C VAL A 165 9.42 -3.78 -14.03
N ALA A 166 8.73 -3.82 -15.17
CA ALA A 166 9.35 -3.89 -16.49
C ALA A 166 10.04 -2.58 -16.94
N GLU A 167 9.62 -1.42 -16.42
CA GLU A 167 10.40 -0.18 -16.53
C GLU A 167 11.73 -0.32 -15.76
N ASN A 168 11.66 -0.75 -14.49
CA ASN A 168 12.82 -0.81 -13.61
C ASN A 168 13.82 -1.93 -13.94
N THR A 169 13.38 -3.11 -14.40
CA THR A 169 14.31 -4.16 -14.86
C THR A 169 15.11 -3.73 -16.08
N LYS A 170 14.54 -2.85 -16.91
CA LYS A 170 15.18 -2.26 -18.09
C LYS A 170 16.14 -1.12 -17.74
N GLU A 171 15.77 -0.27 -16.78
CA GLU A 171 16.66 0.78 -16.23
C GLU A 171 17.82 0.22 -15.39
N HIS A 172 17.62 -0.95 -14.75
CA HIS A 172 18.60 -1.65 -13.91
C HIS A 172 19.02 -3.01 -14.50
N SER A 173 19.34 -3.02 -15.79
CA SER A 173 19.77 -4.22 -16.53
C SER A 173 21.17 -4.73 -16.14
N ASP A 174 21.86 -4.10 -15.18
CA ASP A 174 23.01 -4.67 -14.48
C ASP A 174 22.61 -5.66 -13.37
N ILE A 175 21.40 -5.52 -12.82
CA ILE A 175 20.87 -6.29 -11.68
C ILE A 175 19.81 -7.29 -12.13
N PHE A 176 18.96 -6.94 -13.10
CA PHE A 176 17.79 -7.73 -13.52
C PHE A 176 17.90 -8.22 -14.97
N GLU A 177 17.22 -9.33 -15.28
CA GLU A 177 16.89 -9.66 -16.67
C GLU A 177 15.79 -8.71 -17.15
N GLU A 178 15.87 -8.22 -18.39
CA GLU A 178 14.93 -7.20 -18.88
C GLU A 178 13.50 -7.75 -18.97
N ASP A 179 13.33 -9.01 -19.37
CA ASP A 179 12.02 -9.66 -19.52
C ASP A 179 11.36 -9.99 -18.17
N VAL A 180 10.18 -9.43 -17.94
CA VAL A 180 9.33 -9.69 -16.77
C VAL A 180 8.23 -10.66 -17.18
N GLN A 181 8.28 -11.87 -16.63
CA GLN A 181 7.19 -12.82 -16.81
C GLN A 181 5.96 -12.35 -16.00
N MET A 182 4.79 -12.31 -16.62
CA MET A 182 3.51 -12.11 -15.93
C MET A 182 2.67 -13.37 -16.11
N TRP A 183 2.38 -14.09 -15.02
CA TRP A 183 1.43 -15.19 -15.08
C TRP A 183 0.01 -14.65 -15.28
N VAL A 184 -0.63 -15.09 -16.36
CA VAL A 184 -2.01 -14.79 -16.71
C VAL A 184 -2.83 -16.06 -16.57
N TYR A 185 -3.96 -16.01 -15.86
CA TYR A 185 -4.95 -17.09 -15.96
C TYR A 185 -5.61 -17.02 -17.34
N GLU A 186 -5.50 -18.07 -18.14
CA GLU A 186 -5.86 -18.01 -19.55
C GLU A 186 -7.38 -17.92 -19.77
N GLU A 187 -7.79 -16.94 -20.57
CA GLU A 187 -9.19 -16.61 -20.82
C GLU A 187 -9.41 -16.25 -22.29
N ASN A 188 -10.60 -16.58 -22.80
CA ASN A 188 -11.03 -16.10 -24.11
C ASN A 188 -11.69 -14.73 -23.93
N VAL A 189 -11.11 -13.67 -24.49
CA VAL A 189 -11.60 -12.29 -24.39
C VAL A 189 -11.98 -11.72 -25.75
N THR A 190 -13.12 -11.05 -25.84
CA THR A 190 -13.43 -10.17 -26.97
C THR A 190 -12.89 -8.78 -26.65
N ILE A 191 -12.13 -8.19 -27.56
CA ILE A 191 -11.60 -6.83 -27.40
C ILE A 191 -12.78 -5.84 -27.44
N PRO A 192 -12.86 -4.83 -26.53
CA PRO A 192 -13.92 -3.83 -26.57
C PRO A 192 -13.91 -3.01 -27.86
N SER A 193 -15.09 -2.67 -28.41
CA SER A 193 -15.22 -1.93 -29.67
C SER A 193 -14.75 -0.47 -29.62
N ASP A 194 -14.40 0.04 -28.43
CA ASP A 194 -13.74 1.33 -28.22
C ASP A 194 -12.23 1.22 -27.95
N SER A 195 -11.64 0.02 -28.07
CA SER A 195 -10.20 -0.20 -28.10
C SER A 195 -9.67 -0.06 -29.54
N PRO A 196 -8.50 0.58 -29.76
CA PRO A 196 -7.89 0.69 -31.09
C PRO A 196 -7.55 -0.68 -31.71
N HIS A 197 -7.50 -1.74 -30.91
CA HIS A 197 -7.13 -3.09 -31.35
C HIS A 197 -8.32 -3.89 -31.90
N HIS A 198 -9.58 -3.48 -31.65
CA HIS A 198 -10.78 -4.21 -32.11
C HIS A 198 -10.84 -4.35 -33.63
N ALA A 199 -10.46 -3.31 -34.38
CA ALA A 199 -10.50 -3.33 -35.84
C ALA A 199 -9.63 -4.42 -36.50
N ALA A 200 -8.64 -4.98 -35.79
CA ALA A 200 -7.79 -6.06 -36.28
C ALA A 200 -8.37 -7.47 -36.09
N VAL A 201 -9.34 -7.65 -35.17
CA VAL A 201 -9.85 -8.98 -34.76
C VAL A 201 -11.38 -9.10 -34.75
N GLY A 202 -12.10 -7.96 -34.74
CA GLY A 202 -13.54 -7.88 -34.54
C GLY A 202 -14.00 -8.50 -33.23
N ASP A 203 -15.24 -8.96 -33.20
CA ASP A 203 -15.86 -9.54 -32.00
C ASP A 203 -15.36 -10.96 -31.67
N LYS A 204 -14.47 -11.53 -32.50
CA LYS A 204 -13.90 -12.87 -32.31
C LYS A 204 -13.14 -12.92 -30.98
N PRO A 205 -13.43 -13.88 -30.07
CA PRO A 205 -12.64 -14.07 -28.87
C PRO A 205 -11.20 -14.49 -29.19
N GLN A 206 -10.22 -13.84 -28.55
CA GLN A 206 -8.79 -14.15 -28.60
C GLN A 206 -8.31 -14.68 -27.25
N LYS A 207 -7.10 -15.24 -27.16
CA LYS A 207 -6.48 -15.49 -25.84
C LYS A 207 -6.02 -14.20 -25.19
N LEU A 208 -6.23 -14.06 -23.89
CA LEU A 208 -5.79 -12.88 -23.15
C LEU A 208 -4.25 -12.72 -23.18
N THR A 209 -3.51 -13.84 -23.19
CA THR A 209 -2.05 -13.84 -23.33
C THR A 209 -1.59 -13.39 -24.72
N GLU A 210 -2.22 -13.89 -25.78
CA GLU A 210 -1.97 -13.47 -27.18
C GLU A 210 -2.24 -11.97 -27.35
N VAL A 211 -3.34 -11.46 -26.80
CA VAL A 211 -3.70 -10.02 -26.82
C VAL A 211 -2.64 -9.17 -26.10
N ILE A 212 -2.24 -9.57 -24.88
CA ILE A 212 -1.22 -8.81 -24.12
C ILE A 212 0.14 -8.86 -24.83
N ASN A 213 0.57 -10.01 -25.37
CA ASN A 213 1.86 -10.14 -26.05
C ASN A 213 1.89 -9.48 -27.44
N THR A 214 0.74 -9.31 -28.10
CA THR A 214 0.66 -8.70 -29.45
C THR A 214 0.46 -7.18 -29.41
N TYR A 215 -0.33 -6.69 -28.46
CA TYR A 215 -0.72 -5.28 -28.39
C TYR A 215 -0.14 -4.53 -27.18
N HIS A 216 0.48 -5.24 -26.23
CA HIS A 216 0.95 -4.70 -24.96
C HIS A 216 -0.13 -3.92 -24.18
N GLU A 217 -1.37 -4.43 -24.18
CA GLU A 217 -2.49 -3.90 -23.40
C GLU A 217 -3.25 -5.07 -22.72
N ASN A 218 -3.54 -4.97 -21.42
CA ASN A 218 -4.46 -5.89 -20.74
C ASN A 218 -5.90 -5.37 -20.86
N VAL A 219 -6.49 -5.53 -22.05
CA VAL A 219 -7.82 -5.03 -22.45
C VAL A 219 -8.97 -5.38 -21.50
N LYS A 220 -8.80 -6.41 -20.64
CA LYS A 220 -9.81 -6.85 -19.66
C LYS A 220 -9.61 -6.21 -18.28
N TYR A 221 -8.38 -6.17 -17.78
CA TYR A 221 -8.11 -5.81 -16.38
C TYR A 221 -7.44 -4.45 -16.20
N LEU A 222 -6.73 -3.93 -17.20
CA LEU A 222 -6.10 -2.61 -17.19
C LEU A 222 -6.18 -1.98 -18.60
N PRO A 223 -7.40 -1.73 -19.11
CA PRO A 223 -7.60 -1.27 -20.48
C PRO A 223 -7.04 0.14 -20.71
N LYS A 224 -6.62 0.39 -21.95
CA LYS A 224 -6.07 1.66 -22.46
C LYS A 224 -4.75 2.12 -21.81
N ILE A 225 -4.08 1.23 -21.07
CA ILE A 225 -2.73 1.46 -20.53
C ILE A 225 -1.73 0.63 -21.34
N PRO A 226 -0.76 1.27 -22.02
CA PRO A 226 0.32 0.56 -22.70
C PRO A 226 1.29 -0.04 -21.67
N LEU A 227 1.70 -1.28 -21.91
CA LEU A 227 2.70 -2.00 -21.14
C LEU A 227 4.07 -1.93 -21.84
N PRO A 228 5.19 -1.98 -21.11
CA PRO A 228 6.51 -2.13 -21.71
C PRO A 228 6.59 -3.44 -22.51
N SER A 229 7.30 -3.41 -23.65
CA SER A 229 7.39 -4.55 -24.56
C SER A 229 8.08 -5.79 -23.97
N ASN A 230 8.77 -5.63 -22.85
CA ASN A 230 9.42 -6.67 -22.05
C ASN A 230 8.51 -7.25 -20.93
N VAL A 231 7.21 -6.91 -20.90
CA VAL A 231 6.20 -7.67 -20.14
C VAL A 231 5.74 -8.86 -20.98
N VAL A 232 6.05 -10.08 -20.53
CA VAL A 232 5.71 -11.32 -21.23
C VAL A 232 4.57 -12.03 -20.51
N ALA A 233 3.37 -12.02 -21.11
CA ALA A 233 2.21 -12.73 -20.59
C ALA A 233 2.32 -14.24 -20.86
N ASN A 234 2.31 -15.04 -19.79
CA ASN A 234 2.50 -16.48 -19.84
C ASN A 234 1.30 -17.21 -19.20
N PRO A 235 0.60 -18.13 -19.91
CA PRO A 235 -0.57 -18.83 -19.37
C PRO A 235 -0.20 -19.96 -18.39
N SER A 236 1.02 -20.50 -18.50
CA SER A 236 1.49 -21.61 -17.69
C SER A 236 2.12 -21.08 -16.41
N LEU A 237 1.43 -21.22 -15.28
CA LEU A 237 1.92 -20.80 -13.97
C LEU A 237 3.30 -21.39 -13.63
N VAL A 238 3.52 -22.68 -13.97
CA VAL A 238 4.78 -23.38 -13.71
C VAL A 238 5.91 -22.89 -14.60
N ASP A 239 5.64 -22.54 -15.86
CA ASP A 239 6.65 -22.00 -16.78
C ASP A 239 6.97 -20.53 -16.46
N ALA A 240 5.95 -19.73 -16.13
CA ALA A 240 6.10 -18.32 -15.78
C ALA A 240 7.03 -18.09 -14.57
N VAL A 241 7.02 -18.98 -13.57
CA VAL A 241 7.92 -18.91 -12.39
C VAL A 241 9.24 -19.66 -12.55
N LYS A 242 9.40 -20.40 -13.66
CA LYS A 242 10.57 -21.26 -13.89
C LYS A 242 11.83 -20.42 -13.99
N ASP A 243 12.88 -20.83 -13.30
CA ASP A 243 14.19 -20.15 -13.25
C ASP A 243 14.13 -18.71 -12.68
N SER A 244 12.97 -18.27 -12.16
CA SER A 244 12.79 -16.93 -11.61
C SER A 244 13.26 -16.82 -10.17
N SER A 245 14.13 -15.85 -9.92
CA SER A 245 14.76 -15.61 -8.62
C SER A 245 13.96 -14.65 -7.72
N ILE A 246 13.09 -13.82 -8.32
CA ILE A 246 12.17 -12.94 -7.59
C ILE A 246 10.74 -13.21 -8.06
N LEU A 247 9.84 -13.45 -7.11
CA LEU A 247 8.43 -13.74 -7.33
C LEU A 247 7.54 -12.69 -6.65
N ILE A 248 6.77 -11.96 -7.43
CA ILE A 248 5.90 -10.88 -6.96
C ILE A 248 4.45 -11.38 -6.99
N PHE A 249 3.88 -11.68 -5.83
CA PHE A 249 2.55 -12.28 -5.74
C PHE A 249 1.48 -11.20 -5.72
N ASN A 250 0.64 -11.14 -6.75
CA ASN A 250 -0.47 -10.18 -6.83
C ASN A 250 -1.74 -10.77 -7.44
N LEU A 251 -2.49 -11.49 -6.60
CA LEU A 251 -3.78 -12.12 -6.89
C LEU A 251 -4.75 -11.94 -5.71
N PRO A 252 -6.07 -12.10 -5.89
CA PRO A 252 -7.00 -12.19 -4.77
C PRO A 252 -6.60 -13.32 -3.82
N HIS A 253 -6.69 -13.08 -2.51
CA HIS A 253 -6.11 -13.97 -1.49
C HIS A 253 -6.65 -15.41 -1.58
N GLU A 254 -7.92 -15.58 -1.97
CA GLU A 254 -8.60 -16.87 -2.10
C GLU A 254 -7.90 -17.86 -3.05
N PHE A 255 -7.12 -17.38 -4.03
CA PHE A 255 -6.39 -18.24 -4.97
C PHE A 255 -4.97 -18.60 -4.51
N ILE A 256 -4.41 -17.95 -3.47
CA ILE A 256 -2.98 -18.12 -3.11
C ILE A 256 -2.64 -19.56 -2.71
N GLY A 257 -3.57 -20.23 -2.02
CA GLY A 257 -3.41 -21.63 -1.62
C GLY A 257 -3.42 -22.61 -2.80
N ASN A 258 -4.05 -22.27 -3.92
CA ASN A 258 -4.00 -23.08 -5.15
C ASN A 258 -2.76 -22.76 -6.00
N VAL A 259 -2.36 -21.49 -6.06
CA VAL A 259 -1.11 -21.06 -6.73
C VAL A 259 0.10 -21.73 -6.06
N CYS A 260 0.22 -21.64 -4.74
CA CYS A 260 1.37 -22.21 -4.02
C CYS A 260 1.45 -23.73 -4.17
N LYS A 261 0.32 -24.45 -4.18
CA LYS A 261 0.28 -25.91 -4.41
C LYS A 261 0.81 -26.33 -5.78
N GLN A 262 0.60 -25.51 -6.82
CA GLN A 262 1.06 -25.81 -8.17
C GLN A 262 2.56 -25.54 -8.34
N ILE A 263 3.10 -24.46 -7.75
CA ILE A 263 4.52 -24.08 -7.93
C ILE A 263 5.47 -24.65 -6.87
N LYS A 264 4.97 -25.31 -5.81
CA LYS A 264 5.81 -26.00 -4.82
C LYS A 264 6.66 -27.08 -5.51
N GLY A 265 7.99 -26.96 -5.41
CA GLY A 265 8.94 -27.82 -6.10
C GLY A 265 9.27 -27.45 -7.55
N HIS A 266 8.66 -26.38 -8.09
CA HIS A 266 8.87 -25.90 -9.47
C HIS A 266 9.54 -24.50 -9.54
N ILE A 267 9.91 -23.92 -8.39
CA ILE A 267 10.64 -22.65 -8.27
C ILE A 267 12.10 -22.90 -7.90
N LEU A 268 12.96 -21.89 -8.08
CA LEU A 268 14.32 -21.93 -7.52
C LEU A 268 14.26 -21.97 -5.98
N PRO A 269 15.01 -22.86 -5.30
CA PRO A 269 14.95 -22.99 -3.84
C PRO A 269 15.51 -21.76 -3.10
N TYR A 270 16.30 -20.94 -3.80
CA TYR A 270 16.83 -19.67 -3.32
C TYR A 270 16.04 -18.45 -3.83
N ALA A 271 14.88 -18.62 -4.46
CA ALA A 271 14.04 -17.50 -4.87
C ALA A 271 13.57 -16.67 -3.66
N ARG A 272 13.15 -15.43 -3.91
CA ARG A 272 12.62 -14.50 -2.90
C ARG A 272 11.29 -13.92 -3.34
N GLY A 273 10.40 -13.70 -2.40
CA GLY A 273 9.04 -13.25 -2.64
C GLY A 273 8.77 -11.82 -2.17
N VAL A 274 7.84 -11.14 -2.84
CA VAL A 274 7.14 -9.97 -2.29
C VAL A 274 5.64 -10.17 -2.52
N SER A 275 4.84 -10.13 -1.46
CA SER A 275 3.39 -10.19 -1.53
C SER A 275 2.78 -8.80 -1.64
N CYS A 276 2.12 -8.50 -2.75
CA CYS A 276 1.29 -7.31 -2.92
C CYS A 276 -0.18 -7.57 -2.48
N ILE A 277 -0.46 -8.76 -1.93
CA ILE A 277 -1.79 -9.21 -1.54
C ILE A 277 -2.16 -8.59 -0.18
N LYS A 278 -2.98 -7.53 -0.21
CA LYS A 278 -3.52 -6.90 1.01
C LYS A 278 -4.58 -7.79 1.66
N GLY A 279 -4.25 -8.36 2.81
CA GLY A 279 -5.12 -9.21 3.61
C GLY A 279 -4.34 -10.08 4.59
N VAL A 280 -5.07 -10.74 5.48
CA VAL A 280 -4.58 -11.81 6.36
C VAL A 280 -5.66 -12.88 6.45
N THR A 281 -5.30 -14.11 6.82
CA THR A 281 -6.28 -15.15 7.16
C THR A 281 -6.37 -15.21 8.68
N VAL A 282 -7.55 -15.02 9.25
CA VAL A 282 -7.73 -15.07 10.70
C VAL A 282 -8.70 -16.19 11.08
N THR A 283 -8.31 -16.94 12.11
CA THR A 283 -9.02 -18.08 12.69
C THR A 283 -9.12 -17.87 14.20
N GLU A 284 -9.95 -18.64 14.90
CA GLU A 284 -10.04 -18.56 16.36
C GLU A 284 -8.68 -18.78 17.06
N ASP A 285 -7.82 -19.65 16.50
CA ASP A 285 -6.50 -19.96 17.07
C ASP A 285 -5.38 -19.01 16.61
N LYS A 286 -5.36 -18.60 15.33
CA LYS A 286 -4.24 -17.83 14.75
C LYS A 286 -4.69 -16.73 13.78
N VAL A 287 -3.94 -15.62 13.82
CA VAL A 287 -3.74 -14.71 12.69
C VAL A 287 -2.58 -15.25 11.86
N GLU A 288 -2.75 -15.36 10.54
CA GLU A 288 -1.76 -15.84 9.58
C GLU A 288 -1.56 -14.81 8.46
N LEU A 289 -0.32 -14.39 8.24
CA LEU A 289 0.00 -13.42 7.19
C LEU A 289 0.15 -14.11 5.83
N ILE A 290 -0.31 -13.47 4.75
CA ILE A 290 -0.25 -14.07 3.40
C ILE A 290 1.21 -14.30 2.96
N CYS A 291 2.14 -13.42 3.35
CA CYS A 291 3.59 -13.59 3.12
C CYS A 291 4.19 -14.77 3.91
N GLU A 292 3.77 -15.00 5.16
CA GLU A 292 4.16 -16.21 5.92
C GLU A 292 3.61 -17.48 5.28
N TYR A 293 2.33 -17.48 4.89
CA TYR A 293 1.70 -18.60 4.21
C TYR A 293 2.42 -18.96 2.91
N ILE A 294 2.80 -17.96 2.10
CA ILE A 294 3.64 -18.15 0.90
C ILE A 294 4.99 -18.77 1.28
N SER A 295 5.62 -18.26 2.36
CA SER A 295 6.94 -18.73 2.80
C SER A 295 6.92 -20.19 3.27
N GLU A 296 6.04 -20.56 4.22
CA GLU A 296 5.88 -21.96 4.68
C GLU A 296 5.44 -22.89 3.54
N SER A 297 4.58 -22.40 2.62
CA SER A 297 4.11 -23.20 1.49
C SER A 297 5.21 -23.53 0.48
N LEU A 298 6.17 -22.61 0.26
CA LEU A 298 7.11 -22.70 -0.86
C LEU A 298 8.58 -22.93 -0.48
N GLY A 299 8.98 -22.72 0.78
CA GLY A 299 10.38 -22.87 1.21
C GLY A 299 11.27 -21.66 0.86
N ILE A 300 10.66 -20.48 0.70
CA ILE A 300 11.34 -19.23 0.35
C ILE A 300 10.96 -18.11 1.33
N TYR A 301 11.76 -17.04 1.40
CA TYR A 301 11.38 -15.86 2.19
C TYR A 301 10.51 -14.90 1.36
N CYS A 302 9.42 -14.40 1.95
CA CYS A 302 8.49 -13.47 1.31
C CYS A 302 8.26 -12.22 2.17
N GLY A 303 8.51 -11.03 1.60
CA GLY A 303 8.13 -9.74 2.17
C GLY A 303 6.69 -9.32 1.81
N ALA A 304 6.32 -8.09 2.16
CA ALA A 304 4.99 -7.53 1.89
C ALA A 304 5.06 -6.11 1.31
N LEU A 305 4.13 -5.76 0.42
CA LEU A 305 3.96 -4.41 -0.14
C LEU A 305 2.55 -3.91 0.19
N SER A 306 2.46 -2.75 0.84
CA SER A 306 1.19 -2.03 1.06
C SER A 306 1.43 -0.52 1.06
N GLY A 307 0.36 0.29 0.89
CA GLY A 307 0.49 1.72 0.68
C GLY A 307 -0.78 2.37 0.15
N ALA A 308 -0.81 3.70 0.10
CA ALA A 308 -1.87 4.51 -0.52
C ALA A 308 -1.86 4.40 -2.06
N ASN A 309 -1.95 3.18 -2.59
CA ASN A 309 -1.68 2.86 -3.99
C ASN A 309 -2.93 2.39 -4.75
N ILE A 310 -3.54 3.29 -5.53
CA ILE A 310 -4.65 2.95 -6.43
C ILE A 310 -4.08 2.58 -7.81
N ALA A 311 -4.32 1.32 -8.20
CA ALA A 311 -3.69 0.70 -9.36
C ALA A 311 -3.92 1.40 -10.71
N ASN A 312 -5.09 2.01 -10.93
CA ASN A 312 -5.34 2.82 -12.13
C ASN A 312 -4.58 4.15 -12.12
N GLU A 313 -4.38 4.77 -10.96
CA GLU A 313 -3.70 6.08 -10.85
C GLU A 313 -2.21 5.90 -11.17
N ILE A 314 -1.60 4.85 -10.62
CA ILE A 314 -0.20 4.47 -10.85
C ILE A 314 0.04 3.99 -12.29
N ALA A 315 -0.93 3.31 -12.88
CA ALA A 315 -0.88 2.93 -14.30
C ALA A 315 -0.90 4.14 -15.24
N ASN A 316 -1.51 5.27 -14.81
CA ASN A 316 -1.48 6.57 -15.48
C ASN A 316 -0.32 7.47 -14.97
N GLU A 317 0.65 6.90 -14.24
CA GLU A 317 1.84 7.59 -13.73
C GLU A 317 1.53 8.80 -12.82
N LEU A 318 0.38 8.77 -12.15
CA LEU A 318 0.04 9.73 -11.11
C LEU A 318 0.84 9.40 -9.84
N TRP A 319 1.48 10.42 -9.26
CA TRP A 319 2.39 10.25 -8.13
C TRP A 319 1.68 9.73 -6.87
N CYS A 320 2.24 8.67 -6.27
CA CYS A 320 1.92 8.23 -4.93
C CYS A 320 3.13 7.56 -4.25
N GLU A 321 2.90 6.97 -3.07
CA GLU A 321 3.93 6.35 -2.23
C GLU A 321 3.49 4.97 -1.75
N THR A 322 4.43 4.05 -1.58
CA THR A 322 4.22 2.72 -0.99
C THR A 322 5.27 2.40 0.07
N THR A 323 4.95 1.45 0.92
CA THR A 323 5.90 0.80 1.83
C THR A 323 6.12 -0.64 1.37
N ILE A 324 7.38 -1.06 1.31
CA ILE A 324 7.76 -2.47 1.16
C ILE A 324 8.46 -2.90 2.43
N ALA A 325 7.92 -3.94 3.07
CA ALA A 325 8.52 -4.56 4.21
C ALA A 325 9.25 -5.85 3.81
N TYR A 326 10.53 -5.93 4.17
CA TYR A 326 11.40 -7.06 3.88
C TYR A 326 12.53 -7.13 4.91
N ASN A 327 12.46 -8.04 5.87
CA ASN A 327 13.57 -8.26 6.81
C ASN A 327 14.58 -9.22 6.16
N THR A 328 15.63 -8.67 5.53
CA THR A 328 16.62 -9.45 4.77
C THR A 328 17.10 -10.66 5.57
N PRO A 329 16.87 -11.90 5.08
CA PRO A 329 17.24 -13.12 5.79
C PRO A 329 18.72 -13.18 6.15
N LEU A 330 19.03 -13.70 7.33
CA LEU A 330 20.42 -13.78 7.84
C LEU A 330 21.34 -14.52 6.85
N CYS A 331 20.84 -15.59 6.23
CA CYS A 331 21.56 -16.35 5.20
C CYS A 331 21.92 -15.54 3.94
N ASP A 332 21.21 -14.44 3.64
CA ASP A 332 21.45 -13.57 2.49
C ASP A 332 22.29 -12.33 2.84
N ARG A 333 22.50 -12.04 4.12
CA ARG A 333 23.30 -10.88 4.57
C ARG A 333 24.76 -11.08 4.23
N ARG A 334 25.24 -10.31 3.25
CA ARG A 334 26.65 -10.26 2.85
C ARG A 334 27.39 -9.34 3.82
N GLY A 335 28.33 -9.88 4.59
CA GLY A 335 29.23 -9.05 5.41
C GLY A 335 30.22 -8.26 4.54
N GLU A 336 30.91 -7.27 5.13
CA GLU A 336 31.86 -6.40 4.42
C GLU A 336 32.97 -7.16 3.68
N ASN A 337 33.29 -8.39 4.12
CA ASN A 337 34.28 -9.29 3.52
C ASN A 337 33.67 -10.36 2.58
N GLY A 338 32.40 -10.24 2.19
CA GLY A 338 31.74 -11.18 1.25
C GLY A 338 31.33 -12.54 1.84
N SER A 339 31.59 -12.80 3.12
CA SER A 339 31.08 -13.98 3.83
C SER A 339 29.60 -13.83 4.18
N ASN A 340 28.78 -14.86 3.95
CA ASN A 340 27.38 -14.90 4.40
C ASN A 340 27.32 -14.89 5.94
N GLY A 341 26.55 -13.96 6.51
CA GLY A 341 26.58 -13.64 7.93
C GLY A 341 25.55 -14.39 8.78
N ALA A 342 25.80 -15.68 9.08
CA ALA A 342 25.47 -16.33 10.36
C ALA A 342 25.77 -17.83 10.37
N ASN A 343 26.77 -18.27 11.14
CA ASN A 343 26.88 -19.67 11.57
C ASN A 343 26.00 -19.89 12.82
N GLY A 344 24.74 -20.30 12.63
CA GLY A 344 23.88 -20.81 13.71
C GLY A 344 22.72 -19.91 14.17
N GLU A 345 22.48 -18.75 13.54
CA GLU A 345 21.25 -17.99 13.78
C GLU A 345 20.14 -18.40 12.79
N HIS A 346 18.98 -18.79 13.32
CA HIS A 346 17.84 -19.20 12.50
C HIS A 346 16.98 -18.00 12.06
N HIS A 347 16.33 -18.12 10.90
CA HIS A 347 15.28 -17.19 10.47
C HIS A 347 14.11 -17.21 11.46
N ARG A 348 13.47 -16.05 11.67
CA ARG A 348 12.33 -15.88 12.59
C ARG A 348 11.03 -15.55 11.85
N ASP A 349 9.92 -16.08 12.36
CA ASP A 349 8.56 -15.84 11.87
C ASP A 349 7.99 -14.49 12.37
N ALA A 350 6.74 -14.17 12.02
CA ALA A 350 6.08 -12.94 12.46
C ALA A 350 5.90 -12.84 13.98
N ARG A 351 6.00 -13.94 14.72
CA ARG A 351 5.89 -13.97 16.19
C ARG A 351 7.26 -13.90 16.87
N GLY A 352 8.33 -13.70 16.09
CA GLY A 352 9.71 -13.75 16.56
C GLY A 352 10.21 -15.15 16.92
N GLN A 353 9.44 -16.21 16.64
CA GLN A 353 9.81 -17.60 16.92
C GLN A 353 10.72 -18.14 15.81
N ILE A 354 11.43 -19.24 16.05
CA ILE A 354 12.22 -19.89 15.00
C ILE A 354 11.28 -20.37 13.89
N SER A 355 11.48 -19.87 12.68
CA SER A 355 10.64 -20.21 11.53
C SER A 355 10.81 -21.67 11.14
N LYS A 356 9.70 -22.30 10.73
CA LYS A 356 9.68 -23.65 10.16
C LYS A 356 10.21 -23.69 8.72
N THR A 357 10.39 -22.53 8.10
CA THR A 357 10.84 -22.39 6.71
C THR A 357 12.36 -22.42 6.64
N GLU A 358 12.93 -23.55 6.24
CA GLU A 358 14.35 -23.66 5.91
C GLU A 358 14.65 -22.88 4.62
N LEU A 359 15.49 -21.85 4.71
CA LEU A 359 15.81 -20.95 3.59
C LEU A 359 17.13 -21.32 2.92
N THR A 360 17.11 -21.59 1.61
CA THR A 360 18.35 -21.68 0.83
C THR A 360 18.90 -20.26 0.59
N PRO A 361 20.19 -19.97 0.87
CA PRO A 361 20.79 -18.66 0.61
C PRO A 361 20.75 -18.26 -0.87
N VAL A 362 20.60 -16.96 -1.17
CA VAL A 362 20.82 -16.43 -2.53
C VAL A 362 22.29 -16.63 -2.93
N PRO A 363 22.60 -17.26 -4.09
CA PRO A 363 23.97 -17.50 -4.52
C PRO A 363 24.78 -16.21 -4.68
N GLN A 364 26.08 -16.28 -4.39
CA GLN A 364 26.96 -15.10 -4.39
C GLN A 364 27.17 -14.48 -5.79
N ASP A 365 26.90 -15.22 -6.87
CA ASP A 365 27.01 -14.74 -8.26
C ASP A 365 25.77 -13.98 -8.77
N TYR A 366 24.71 -13.86 -7.97
CA TYR A 366 23.63 -12.88 -8.13
C TYR A 366 23.93 -11.58 -7.34
N PRO A 367 23.23 -10.46 -7.60
CA PRO A 367 23.05 -9.38 -6.63
C PRO A 367 22.48 -9.89 -5.28
N PRO A 368 22.59 -9.11 -4.19
CA PRO A 368 21.87 -9.41 -2.96
C PRO A 368 20.38 -9.12 -3.14
N ALA A 369 19.52 -9.96 -2.56
CA ALA A 369 18.08 -9.68 -2.49
C ALA A 369 17.77 -8.93 -1.18
N ASP A 370 18.19 -7.67 -1.09
CA ASP A 370 17.96 -6.81 0.09
C ASP A 370 17.16 -5.54 -0.24
N HIS A 371 17.10 -4.60 0.72
CA HIS A 371 16.37 -3.33 0.59
C HIS A 371 16.76 -2.52 -0.64
N ASN A 372 18.04 -2.51 -1.00
CA ASN A 372 18.54 -1.67 -2.08
C ASN A 372 18.07 -2.18 -3.45
N GLU A 373 18.23 -3.47 -3.72
CA GLU A 373 17.80 -4.12 -4.96
C GLU A 373 16.27 -4.21 -5.05
N LEU A 374 15.55 -4.49 -3.96
CA LEU A 374 14.09 -4.41 -3.96
C LEU A 374 13.58 -2.99 -4.16
N ARG A 375 14.25 -1.97 -3.59
CA ARG A 375 13.88 -0.57 -3.86
C ARG A 375 14.08 -0.24 -5.35
N LYS A 376 15.22 -0.59 -5.95
CA LYS A 376 15.45 -0.43 -7.40
C LYS A 376 14.42 -1.15 -8.27
N LEU A 377 13.89 -2.28 -7.82
CA LEU A 377 12.88 -3.03 -8.57
C LEU A 377 11.51 -2.33 -8.61
N PHE A 378 11.16 -1.55 -7.58
CA PHE A 378 9.82 -0.97 -7.45
C PHE A 378 9.77 0.58 -7.48
N ASP A 379 10.82 1.31 -7.11
CA ASP A 379 10.82 2.78 -7.00
C ASP A 379 10.70 3.43 -8.39
N ARG A 380 9.76 4.36 -8.58
CA ARG A 380 9.61 5.17 -9.81
C ARG A 380 9.42 6.64 -9.44
N PRO A 381 9.68 7.60 -10.36
CA PRO A 381 9.32 9.01 -10.16
C PRO A 381 7.84 9.27 -9.84
N TYR A 382 6.94 8.34 -10.18
CA TYR A 382 5.52 8.36 -9.85
C TYR A 382 5.09 7.35 -8.75
N PHE A 383 6.00 6.56 -8.21
CA PHE A 383 5.72 5.53 -7.21
C PHE A 383 6.88 5.40 -6.24
N THR A 384 6.87 6.25 -5.21
CA THR A 384 7.95 6.34 -4.24
C THR A 384 7.93 5.15 -3.27
N VAL A 385 9.04 4.43 -3.14
CA VAL A 385 9.17 3.28 -2.25
C VAL A 385 9.94 3.64 -0.98
N SER A 386 9.26 3.50 0.16
CA SER A 386 9.88 3.39 1.48
C SER A 386 10.14 1.91 1.82
N MET A 387 11.32 1.60 2.36
CA MET A 387 11.72 0.24 2.75
C MET A 387 11.74 0.11 4.27
N VAL A 388 11.09 -0.93 4.82
CA VAL A 388 11.09 -1.24 6.26
C VAL A 388 11.41 -2.71 6.50
N SER A 389 11.72 -3.08 7.75
CA SER A 389 11.89 -4.50 8.15
C SER A 389 10.62 -5.11 8.74
N ASP A 390 9.64 -4.31 9.15
CA ASP A 390 8.42 -4.78 9.80
C ASP A 390 7.38 -5.29 8.78
N VAL A 391 7.52 -6.57 8.42
CA VAL A 391 6.57 -7.30 7.55
C VAL A 391 5.19 -7.43 8.18
N VAL A 392 5.12 -7.43 9.51
CA VAL A 392 3.89 -7.67 10.26
C VAL A 392 3.02 -6.42 10.27
N GLY A 393 3.60 -5.26 10.59
CA GLY A 393 2.94 -3.96 10.57
C GLY A 393 2.41 -3.60 9.19
N VAL A 394 3.22 -3.75 8.13
CA VAL A 394 2.79 -3.47 6.74
C VAL A 394 1.64 -4.40 6.31
N SER A 395 1.69 -5.68 6.68
CA SER A 395 0.63 -6.65 6.33
C SER A 395 -0.67 -6.38 7.09
N LEU A 396 -0.59 -6.18 8.41
CA LEU A 396 -1.77 -5.98 9.26
C LEU A 396 -2.42 -4.63 9.06
N ALA A 397 -1.65 -3.55 8.85
CA ALA A 397 -2.21 -2.24 8.49
C ALA A 397 -3.00 -2.33 7.17
N GLY A 398 -2.45 -3.02 6.17
CA GLY A 398 -3.11 -3.29 4.88
C GLY A 398 -4.43 -4.07 4.98
N ALA A 399 -4.62 -4.86 6.05
CA ALA A 399 -5.84 -5.62 6.31
C ALA A 399 -6.83 -4.87 7.23
N LEU A 400 -6.39 -4.45 8.42
CA LEU A 400 -7.24 -3.91 9.48
C LEU A 400 -7.86 -2.54 9.13
N LYS A 401 -7.20 -1.75 8.27
CA LYS A 401 -7.78 -0.51 7.69
C LYS A 401 -9.15 -0.72 7.04
N ASN A 402 -9.47 -1.93 6.58
CA ASN A 402 -10.76 -2.23 5.96
C ASN A 402 -11.92 -2.20 6.97
N ILE A 403 -11.68 -2.55 8.24
CA ILE A 403 -12.65 -2.41 9.35
C ILE A 403 -12.91 -0.92 9.62
N VAL A 404 -11.83 -0.12 9.70
CA VAL A 404 -11.90 1.34 9.90
C VAL A 404 -12.62 2.03 8.74
N ALA A 405 -12.40 1.58 7.51
CA ALA A 405 -13.08 2.09 6.33
C ALA A 405 -14.60 1.82 6.34
N LEU A 406 -15.06 0.65 6.83
CA LEU A 406 -16.48 0.41 7.07
C LEU A 406 -17.05 1.42 8.07
N ALA A 407 -16.37 1.62 9.21
CA ALA A 407 -16.80 2.58 10.23
C ALA A 407 -16.92 4.01 9.66
N CYS A 408 -15.91 4.47 8.93
CA CYS A 408 -15.92 5.81 8.33
C CYS A 408 -17.04 6.00 7.29
N GLY A 409 -17.46 4.93 6.59
CA GLY A 409 -18.61 5.00 5.70
C GLY A 409 -19.94 5.00 6.45
N PHE A 410 -20.10 4.14 7.47
CA PHE A 410 -21.29 4.15 8.34
C PHE A 410 -21.55 5.54 8.94
N ILE A 411 -20.52 6.16 9.51
CA ILE A 411 -20.52 7.52 10.09
C ILE A 411 -21.02 8.54 9.07
N GLU A 412 -20.48 8.51 7.84
CA GLU A 412 -20.82 9.48 6.80
C GLU A 412 -22.22 9.26 6.21
N GLY A 413 -22.65 7.99 6.05
CA GLY A 413 -24.00 7.65 5.60
C GLY A 413 -25.09 7.98 6.62
N HIS A 414 -24.73 8.04 7.91
CA HIS A 414 -25.58 8.57 8.98
C HIS A 414 -25.58 10.13 9.03
N GLY A 415 -24.90 10.79 8.09
CA GLY A 415 -24.85 12.26 8.00
C GLY A 415 -23.88 12.93 8.97
N TRP A 416 -22.98 12.20 9.61
CA TRP A 416 -21.96 12.80 10.48
C TRP A 416 -20.73 13.24 9.67
N ASN A 417 -20.33 14.50 9.89
CA ASN A 417 -19.30 15.19 9.11
C ASN A 417 -17.86 14.80 9.50
N MET A 418 -16.89 15.36 8.76
CA MET A 418 -15.45 15.04 8.81
C MET A 418 -14.88 14.90 10.22
N THR A 419 -15.28 15.73 11.20
CA THR A 419 -14.79 15.64 12.59
C THR A 419 -15.03 14.26 13.22
N ALA A 420 -16.21 13.67 13.00
CA ALA A 420 -16.53 12.32 13.49
C ALA A 420 -15.75 11.25 12.72
N LYS A 421 -15.64 11.41 11.40
CA LYS A 421 -14.88 10.55 10.51
C LYS A 421 -13.40 10.47 10.91
N THR A 422 -12.76 11.62 11.19
CA THR A 422 -11.38 11.71 11.68
C THR A 422 -11.21 11.14 13.09
N ALA A 423 -12.19 11.32 13.98
CA ALA A 423 -12.16 10.71 15.31
C ALA A 423 -12.17 9.17 15.23
N VAL A 424 -12.93 8.61 14.27
CA VAL A 424 -12.99 7.18 13.97
C VAL A 424 -11.71 6.68 13.30
N MET A 425 -11.15 7.40 12.31
CA MET A 425 -9.82 7.08 11.74
C MET A 425 -8.75 6.97 12.83
N ARG A 426 -8.69 7.96 13.73
CA ARG A 426 -7.73 7.99 14.85
C ARG A 426 -7.93 6.84 15.83
N ARG A 427 -9.18 6.47 16.16
CA ARG A 427 -9.48 5.29 17.00
C ARG A 427 -9.09 3.99 16.29
N GLY A 428 -9.41 3.87 15.01
CA GLY A 428 -9.06 2.70 14.20
C GLY A 428 -7.56 2.46 14.06
N MET A 429 -6.74 3.52 13.93
CA MET A 429 -5.29 3.37 13.97
C MET A 429 -4.78 2.94 15.34
N LEU A 430 -5.31 3.49 16.43
CA LEU A 430 -4.92 3.05 17.78
C LEU A 430 -5.27 1.59 18.04
N GLU A 431 -6.48 1.14 17.66
CA GLU A 431 -6.87 -0.27 17.75
C GLU A 431 -6.06 -1.17 16.81
N THR A 432 -5.64 -0.66 15.64
CA THR A 432 -4.71 -1.37 14.72
C THR A 432 -3.33 -1.55 15.35
N ILE A 433 -2.73 -0.49 15.91
CA ILE A 433 -1.42 -0.54 16.58
C ILE A 433 -1.51 -1.48 17.80
N GLN A 434 -2.53 -1.31 18.64
CA GLN A 434 -2.76 -2.13 19.84
C GLN A 434 -2.89 -3.62 19.49
N PHE A 435 -3.62 -3.97 18.43
CA PHE A 435 -3.75 -5.35 17.95
C PHE A 435 -2.39 -5.94 17.57
N CYS A 436 -1.60 -5.17 16.83
CA CYS A 436 -0.28 -5.62 16.39
C CYS A 436 0.70 -5.77 17.56
N GLN A 437 0.64 -4.88 18.57
CA GLN A 437 1.44 -4.97 19.80
C GLN A 437 1.00 -6.12 20.72
N GLU A 438 -0.31 -6.40 20.83
CA GLU A 438 -0.83 -7.47 21.69
C GLU A 438 -0.55 -8.87 21.14
N PHE A 439 -0.50 -9.04 19.81
CA PHE A 439 -0.37 -10.36 19.17
C PHE A 439 0.96 -10.61 18.44
N PHE A 440 1.78 -9.58 18.20
CA PHE A 440 3.09 -9.68 17.53
C PHE A 440 4.18 -8.75 18.14
N PRO A 441 4.37 -8.73 19.48
CA PRO A 441 5.24 -7.75 20.16
C PRO A 441 6.72 -7.83 19.77
N GLU A 442 7.22 -9.00 19.37
CA GLU A 442 8.65 -9.24 19.10
C GLU A 442 9.16 -8.64 17.77
N THR A 443 8.25 -8.32 16.83
CA THR A 443 8.62 -7.87 15.48
C THR A 443 8.12 -6.48 15.12
N ILE A 444 7.06 -6.02 15.79
CA ILE A 444 6.29 -4.84 15.38
C ILE A 444 7.05 -3.54 15.67
N GLN A 445 6.92 -2.55 14.77
CA GLN A 445 7.55 -1.24 14.91
C GLN A 445 6.50 -0.13 14.78
N GLU A 446 6.25 0.63 15.86
CA GLU A 446 5.24 1.71 15.85
C GLU A 446 5.44 2.72 14.70
N MET A 447 6.69 2.95 14.29
CA MET A 447 7.01 3.84 13.17
C MET A 447 6.40 3.38 11.83
N THR A 448 6.23 2.07 11.62
CA THR A 448 5.65 1.51 10.39
C THR A 448 4.18 1.90 10.17
N PHE A 449 3.47 2.37 11.20
CA PHE A 449 2.11 2.89 11.05
C PHE A 449 2.05 4.35 10.57
N TRP A 450 3.18 5.08 10.59
CA TRP A 450 3.32 6.40 9.99
C TRP A 450 3.73 6.37 8.52
N GLU A 451 4.22 5.22 8.05
CA GLU A 451 4.52 4.94 6.64
C GLU A 451 3.25 4.85 5.78
N SER A 452 3.41 4.88 4.45
CA SER A 452 2.29 4.81 3.50
C SER A 452 1.34 3.62 3.73
N ALA A 453 1.87 2.45 4.09
CA ALA A 453 1.09 1.26 4.42
C ALA A 453 0.14 1.42 5.61
N GLY A 454 0.45 2.34 6.53
CA GLY A 454 -0.34 2.66 7.72
C GLY A 454 -1.29 3.82 7.46
N TRP A 455 -0.89 5.02 7.90
CA TRP A 455 -1.77 6.19 7.99
C TRP A 455 -2.30 6.64 6.62
N SER A 456 -1.47 6.64 5.57
CA SER A 456 -1.89 7.08 4.23
C SER A 456 -2.90 6.11 3.58
N ASP A 457 -2.63 4.80 3.58
CA ASP A 457 -3.56 3.80 3.04
C ASP A 457 -4.86 3.76 3.87
N MET A 458 -4.80 4.00 5.18
CA MET A 458 -6.00 4.16 6.01
C MET A 458 -6.83 5.38 5.60
N ILE A 459 -6.22 6.55 5.37
CA ILE A 459 -6.93 7.76 4.90
C ILE A 459 -7.62 7.51 3.56
N VAL A 460 -6.90 6.97 2.56
CA VAL A 460 -7.48 6.68 1.24
C VAL A 460 -8.59 5.63 1.35
N SER A 461 -8.38 4.57 2.13
CA SER A 461 -9.39 3.52 2.36
C SER A 461 -10.68 4.07 2.98
N CYS A 462 -10.56 5.05 3.88
CA CYS A 462 -11.68 5.70 4.55
C CYS A 462 -12.30 6.85 3.76
N THR A 463 -11.77 7.22 2.58
CA THR A 463 -12.26 8.38 1.79
C THR A 463 -12.69 8.07 0.36
N SER A 464 -12.17 7.02 -0.29
CA SER A 464 -12.55 6.66 -1.67
C SER A 464 -12.80 5.17 -1.91
N ALA A 465 -12.26 4.28 -1.07
CA ALA A 465 -12.31 2.84 -1.34
C ALA A 465 -13.69 2.19 -1.13
N ARG A 466 -13.83 0.98 -1.70
CA ARG A 466 -15.08 0.18 -1.71
C ARG A 466 -15.71 0.00 -0.32
N ASN A 467 -14.90 -0.31 0.71
CA ASN A 467 -15.40 -0.52 2.09
C ASN A 467 -16.15 0.73 2.59
N TRP A 468 -15.55 1.92 2.50
CA TRP A 468 -16.21 3.19 2.83
C TRP A 468 -17.43 3.46 1.94
N ARG A 469 -17.30 3.30 0.61
CA ARG A 469 -18.38 3.63 -0.34
C ARG A 469 -19.65 2.81 -0.11
N TYR A 470 -19.51 1.50 0.12
CA TYR A 470 -20.65 0.60 0.26
C TYR A 470 -21.22 0.55 1.69
N SER A 471 -20.42 0.79 2.73
CA SER A 471 -20.93 0.99 4.10
C SER A 471 -21.69 2.31 4.25
N LYS A 472 -21.24 3.38 3.60
CA LYS A 472 -22.00 4.63 3.46
C LYS A 472 -23.34 4.37 2.78
N MET A 473 -23.32 3.76 1.60
CA MET A 473 -24.52 3.46 0.80
C MET A 473 -25.53 2.57 1.55
N ALA A 474 -25.06 1.60 2.36
CA ALA A 474 -25.93 0.75 3.17
C ALA A 474 -26.77 1.58 4.15
N VAL A 475 -26.13 2.52 4.86
CA VAL A 475 -26.81 3.40 5.83
C VAL A 475 -27.70 4.43 5.13
N GLU A 476 -27.24 5.04 4.03
CA GLU A 476 -28.04 5.99 3.23
C GLU A 476 -29.32 5.38 2.67
N ARG A 477 -29.31 4.07 2.36
CA ARG A 477 -30.46 3.31 1.85
C ARG A 477 -31.27 2.60 2.95
N GLY A 478 -30.77 2.54 4.19
CA GLY A 478 -31.39 1.78 5.28
C GLY A 478 -31.40 0.25 5.08
N VAL A 479 -30.40 -0.30 4.38
CA VAL A 479 -30.31 -1.75 4.06
C VAL A 479 -29.07 -2.40 4.66
N SER A 480 -29.06 -3.73 4.74
CA SER A 480 -27.90 -4.48 5.24
C SER A 480 -26.68 -4.37 4.31
N LEU A 481 -25.47 -4.41 4.87
CA LEU A 481 -24.25 -4.36 4.06
C LEU A 481 -24.09 -5.61 3.15
N TYR A 482 -24.62 -6.76 3.58
CA TYR A 482 -24.71 -7.98 2.77
C TYR A 482 -25.65 -7.82 1.55
N GLU A 483 -26.67 -6.97 1.64
CA GLU A 483 -27.52 -6.64 0.50
C GLU A 483 -26.81 -5.72 -0.50
N VAL A 484 -26.05 -4.74 -0.01
CA VAL A 484 -25.22 -3.89 -0.87
C VAL A 484 -24.14 -4.72 -1.58
N GLU A 485 -23.50 -5.67 -0.89
CA GLU A 485 -22.58 -6.63 -1.52
C GLU A 485 -23.27 -7.42 -2.64
N ARG A 486 -24.46 -7.99 -2.35
CA ARG A 486 -25.23 -8.80 -3.30
C ARG A 486 -25.73 -8.00 -4.52
N THR A 487 -26.01 -6.71 -4.38
CA THR A 487 -26.63 -5.89 -5.44
C THR A 487 -25.66 -5.02 -6.24
N GLU A 488 -24.56 -4.55 -5.63
CA GLU A 488 -23.68 -3.56 -6.27
C GLU A 488 -22.30 -4.10 -6.69
N LEU A 489 -21.84 -5.22 -6.11
CA LEU A 489 -20.47 -5.73 -6.34
C LEU A 489 -20.37 -6.81 -7.43
N ASN A 490 -21.47 -7.16 -8.10
CA ASN A 490 -21.51 -8.13 -9.21
C ASN A 490 -20.81 -9.46 -8.88
N GLY A 491 -21.03 -9.97 -7.66
CA GLY A 491 -20.43 -11.21 -7.16
C GLY A 491 -19.09 -11.06 -6.45
N GLN A 492 -18.44 -9.89 -6.47
CA GLN A 492 -17.22 -9.65 -5.70
C GLN A 492 -17.51 -9.47 -4.20
N LYS A 493 -16.58 -9.89 -3.34
CA LYS A 493 -16.72 -9.79 -1.88
C LYS A 493 -16.14 -8.51 -1.28
N LEU A 494 -16.87 -7.92 -0.33
CA LEU A 494 -16.47 -6.72 0.38
C LEU A 494 -15.58 -7.09 1.58
N GLN A 495 -14.27 -7.11 1.34
CA GLN A 495 -13.24 -7.63 2.27
C GLN A 495 -13.32 -7.09 3.71
N GLY A 496 -13.84 -5.88 3.94
CA GLY A 496 -14.07 -5.36 5.29
C GLY A 496 -15.02 -6.22 6.14
N ILE A 497 -16.01 -6.87 5.51
CA ILE A 497 -16.98 -7.73 6.20
C ILE A 497 -16.27 -8.96 6.78
N SER A 498 -15.55 -9.72 5.94
CA SER A 498 -14.84 -10.92 6.36
C SER A 498 -13.74 -10.60 7.37
N THR A 499 -12.91 -9.57 7.08
CA THR A 499 -11.86 -9.11 8.01
C THR A 499 -12.43 -8.76 9.38
N THR A 500 -13.59 -8.09 9.45
CA THR A 500 -14.26 -7.78 10.72
C THR A 500 -14.67 -9.05 11.47
N LYS A 501 -15.29 -10.02 10.79
CA LYS A 501 -15.79 -11.27 11.40
C LYS A 501 -14.65 -12.15 11.93
N GLU A 502 -13.61 -12.34 11.12
CA GLU A 502 -12.49 -13.20 11.49
C GLU A 502 -11.68 -12.59 12.65
N VAL A 503 -11.38 -11.29 12.60
CA VAL A 503 -10.68 -10.56 13.68
C VAL A 503 -11.50 -10.57 14.97
N MET A 504 -12.80 -10.31 14.91
CA MET A 504 -13.64 -10.32 16.12
C MET A 504 -13.85 -11.72 16.69
N SER A 505 -13.90 -12.76 15.86
CA SER A 505 -13.88 -14.17 16.31
C SER A 505 -12.58 -14.48 17.08
N PHE A 506 -11.42 -14.15 16.52
CA PHE A 506 -10.11 -14.30 17.17
C PHE A 506 -9.99 -13.52 18.50
N LEU A 507 -10.55 -12.32 18.58
CA LEU A 507 -10.59 -11.51 19.81
C LEU A 507 -11.55 -12.07 20.86
N LYS A 508 -12.71 -12.59 20.45
CA LYS A 508 -13.70 -13.25 21.33
C LYS A 508 -13.17 -14.56 21.91
N ALA A 509 -12.48 -15.37 21.12
CA ALA A 509 -11.81 -16.59 21.57
C ALA A 509 -10.76 -16.34 22.67
N ARG A 510 -10.26 -15.10 22.79
CA ARG A 510 -9.31 -14.64 23.82
C ARG A 510 -9.95 -13.85 24.96
N GLY A 511 -11.25 -13.55 24.88
CA GLY A 511 -11.94 -12.71 25.87
C GLY A 511 -11.48 -11.24 25.92
N VAL A 512 -10.81 -10.75 24.86
CA VAL A 512 -10.23 -9.38 24.81
C VAL A 512 -10.96 -8.44 23.85
N GLN A 513 -12.08 -8.86 23.26
CA GLN A 513 -12.91 -8.07 22.32
C GLN A 513 -13.29 -6.68 22.85
N ASP A 514 -13.42 -6.51 24.17
CA ASP A 514 -13.82 -5.23 24.78
C ASP A 514 -12.68 -4.20 24.82
N LYS A 515 -11.42 -4.62 24.57
CA LYS A 515 -10.29 -3.70 24.33
C LYS A 515 -10.32 -3.05 22.94
N TYR A 516 -11.22 -3.49 22.05
CA TYR A 516 -11.31 -3.09 20.64
C TYR A 516 -12.70 -2.53 20.31
N PRO A 517 -13.11 -1.41 20.94
CA PRO A 517 -14.48 -0.92 20.87
C PRO A 517 -14.91 -0.47 19.47
N LEU A 518 -14.02 0.01 18.60
CA LEU A 518 -14.38 0.29 17.21
C LEU A 518 -14.60 -1.00 16.42
N PHE A 519 -13.70 -1.98 16.53
CA PHE A 519 -13.86 -3.25 15.79
C PHE A 519 -15.15 -3.98 16.24
N LYS A 520 -15.44 -3.97 17.55
CA LYS A 520 -16.70 -4.44 18.14
C LYS A 520 -17.93 -3.66 17.63
N ALA A 521 -17.83 -2.33 17.50
CA ALA A 521 -18.91 -1.51 16.95
C ALA A 521 -19.21 -1.83 15.47
N VAL A 522 -18.16 -1.97 14.65
CA VAL A 522 -18.30 -2.31 13.22
C VAL A 522 -18.94 -3.68 13.05
N GLU A 523 -18.54 -4.67 13.86
CA GLU A 523 -19.13 -6.00 13.81
C GLU A 523 -20.64 -5.99 14.12
N GLY A 524 -21.04 -5.31 15.19
CA GLY A 524 -22.44 -5.22 15.59
C GLY A 524 -23.30 -4.40 14.63
N ILE A 525 -22.75 -3.39 13.95
CA ILE A 525 -23.47 -2.69 12.87
C ILE A 525 -23.60 -3.59 11.62
N VAL A 526 -22.58 -4.40 11.31
CA VAL A 526 -22.63 -5.40 10.22
C VAL A 526 -23.69 -6.49 10.48
N ASP A 527 -23.91 -6.89 11.74
CA ASP A 527 -24.95 -7.86 12.12
C ASP A 527 -26.32 -7.23 12.46
N GLY A 528 -26.42 -5.90 12.49
CA GLY A 528 -27.63 -5.19 12.88
C GLY A 528 -27.97 -5.26 14.38
N THR A 529 -27.01 -5.63 15.23
CA THR A 529 -27.16 -5.61 16.71
C THR A 529 -26.85 -4.26 17.34
N PHE A 530 -26.16 -3.36 16.61
CA PHE A 530 -25.89 -1.97 17.00
C PHE A 530 -26.28 -1.00 15.88
N GLU A 531 -26.58 0.24 16.23
CA GLU A 531 -26.78 1.34 15.29
C GLU A 531 -25.53 2.25 15.22
N VAL A 532 -25.39 3.02 14.14
CA VAL A 532 -24.26 3.97 13.96
C VAL A 532 -24.16 4.97 15.12
N LYS A 533 -25.30 5.35 15.72
CA LYS A 533 -25.37 6.26 16.87
C LYS A 533 -24.66 5.74 18.13
N ASP A 534 -24.39 4.44 18.22
CA ASP A 534 -23.84 3.79 19.41
C ASP A 534 -22.29 3.90 19.48
N ILE A 535 -21.62 4.16 18.35
CA ILE A 535 -20.15 4.27 18.24
C ILE A 535 -19.55 5.24 19.30
N PRO A 536 -20.08 6.47 19.54
CA PRO A 536 -19.53 7.38 20.54
C PRO A 536 -19.80 6.97 21.99
N VAL A 537 -20.70 6.02 22.23
CA VAL A 537 -21.00 5.45 23.56
C VAL A 537 -20.02 4.31 23.84
N LEU A 538 -19.78 3.43 22.86
CA LEU A 538 -18.81 2.34 22.94
C LEU A 538 -17.37 2.85 23.18
N PHE A 539 -17.05 4.08 22.77
CA PHE A 539 -15.75 4.73 23.05
C PHE A 539 -15.57 5.27 24.49
N ARG A 540 -16.59 5.19 25.36
CA ARG A 540 -16.59 5.67 26.76
C ARG A 540 -16.59 4.55 27.79
N GLN A 541 -16.63 3.30 27.33
CA GLN A 541 -16.46 2.09 28.13
C GLN A 541 -14.96 1.79 28.25
#